data_AF-A0AAX2G8Z4-F1
#
_entry.id   AF-A0AAX2G8Z4-F1
#
_cell.length_a   1.000
_cell.length_b   1.000
_cell.length_c   1.000
_cell.angle_alpha   90.00
_cell.angle_beta   90.00
_cell.angle_gamma   90.00
#
_symmetry.space_group_name_H-M   'P 1'
#
loop_
_entity.id
_entity.type
_entity.pdbx_description
1 polymer ?
#
loop_
_entity_poly.entity_id
_entity_poly.type
_entity_poly.pdbx_seq_one_letter_code
_entity_poly.pdbx_strand_id
1 'polypeptide(L)'
;MEIKVNEQAQRFYLAFDEWLPAVGHEIKVGKYRFCAIPLSDSINISEVTSGIHAISIPIDSRILMATSTKEDTMRVLAKAGEGLRRILERQSNLDESLAKKKKIAFERLGEMPPIEDVDTDWITAEISDVTH
;
A
#
# COMPACT_ATOMS: atom_id res chain seq x y z
N MET A 1 -11.17 -8.47 12.56
CA MET A 1 -11.13 -8.56 11.07
C MET A 1 -9.88 -9.33 10.63
N GLU A 2 -9.97 -10.22 9.64
CA GLU A 2 -8.81 -10.98 9.11
C GLU A 2 -7.83 -10.05 8.39
N ILE A 3 -6.52 -10.30 8.48
CA ILE A 3 -5.47 -9.52 7.81
C ILE A 3 -4.72 -10.41 6.82
N LYS A 4 -4.58 -9.95 5.58
CA LYS A 4 -3.79 -10.63 4.54
C LYS A 4 -2.93 -9.61 3.81
N VAL A 5 -1.67 -9.95 3.56
CA VAL A 5 -0.75 -9.14 2.75
C VAL A 5 -0.53 -9.87 1.43
N ASN A 6 -0.65 -9.16 0.31
CA ASN A 6 -0.28 -9.69 -1.00
C ASN A 6 1.24 -9.61 -1.17
N GLU A 7 1.89 -10.77 -1.28
CA GLU A 7 3.33 -10.85 -1.51
C GLU A 7 3.73 -10.37 -2.89
N GLN A 8 2.83 -10.46 -3.87
CA GLN A 8 3.04 -9.91 -5.21
C GLN A 8 2.94 -8.39 -5.14
N ALA A 9 3.99 -7.70 -5.59
CA ALA A 9 3.95 -6.26 -5.74
C ALA A 9 3.01 -5.89 -6.89
N GLN A 10 2.27 -4.80 -6.71
CA GLN A 10 1.28 -4.32 -7.67
C GLN A 10 1.42 -2.82 -7.89
N ARG A 11 0.99 -2.36 -9.06
CA ARG A 11 0.87 -0.94 -9.38
C ARG A 11 -0.49 -0.43 -8.92
N PHE A 12 -0.45 0.47 -7.95
CA PHE A 12 -1.61 1.19 -7.44
C PHE A 12 -1.60 2.63 -7.92
N TYR A 13 -2.71 3.35 -7.67
CA TYR A 13 -2.85 4.75 -8.05
C TYR A 13 -3.24 5.58 -6.83
N LEU A 14 -2.43 6.58 -6.53
CA LEU A 14 -2.66 7.53 -5.45
C LEU A 14 -3.40 8.76 -5.98
N ALA A 15 -4.36 9.26 -5.20
CA ALA A 15 -5.18 10.39 -5.59
C ALA A 15 -4.53 11.74 -5.22
N PHE A 16 -3.58 12.20 -6.04
CA PHE A 16 -3.00 13.55 -6.00
C PHE A 16 -3.72 14.46 -7.03
N ASP A 17 -3.06 15.46 -7.61
CA ASP A 17 -3.65 16.29 -8.67
C ASP A 17 -4.07 15.46 -9.90
N GLU A 18 -3.38 14.35 -10.11
CA GLU A 18 -3.70 13.28 -11.04
C GLU A 18 -3.58 11.91 -10.35
N TRP A 19 -3.98 10.84 -11.05
CA TRP A 19 -3.70 9.48 -10.61
C TRP A 19 -2.21 9.19 -10.70
N LEU A 20 -1.52 9.19 -9.56
CA LEU A 20 -0.09 8.93 -9.51
C LEU A 20 0.15 7.42 -9.39
N PRO A 21 0.75 6.76 -10.39
CA PRO A 21 1.09 5.34 -10.29
C PRO A 21 2.21 5.14 -9.26
N ALA A 22 2.05 4.15 -8.39
CA ALA A 22 3.06 3.77 -7.43
C ALA A 22 3.05 2.26 -7.17
N VAL A 23 4.24 1.69 -6.95
CA VAL A 23 4.40 0.25 -6.71
C VAL A 23 4.41 -0.01 -5.21
N GLY A 24 3.68 -1.03 -4.78
CA GLY A 24 3.63 -1.42 -3.38
C GLY A 24 2.96 -2.77 -3.20
N HIS A 25 2.53 -3.04 -1.97
CA HIS A 25 1.85 -4.28 -1.61
C HIS A 25 0.44 -4.02 -1.11
N GLU A 26 -0.48 -4.91 -1.45
CA GLU A 26 -1.83 -4.86 -0.91
C GLU A 26 -1.88 -5.40 0.52
N ILE A 27 -2.58 -4.70 1.40
CA ILE A 27 -2.99 -5.15 2.74
C ILE A 27 -4.51 -5.20 2.77
N LYS A 28 -5.08 -6.40 2.90
CA LYS A 28 -6.50 -6.61 3.14
C LYS A 28 -6.78 -6.69 4.64
N VAL A 29 -7.76 -5.92 5.11
CA VAL A 29 -8.26 -5.95 6.49
C VAL A 29 -9.78 -6.17 6.46
N GLY A 30 -10.20 -7.41 6.66
CA GLY A 30 -11.58 -7.83 6.40
C GLY A 30 -11.95 -7.62 4.93
N LYS A 31 -12.98 -6.80 4.67
CA LYS A 31 -13.40 -6.43 3.30
C LYS A 31 -12.65 -5.22 2.73
N TYR A 32 -11.88 -4.51 3.54
CA TYR A 32 -11.23 -3.27 3.13
C TYR A 32 -9.85 -3.56 2.55
N ARG A 33 -9.48 -2.80 1.52
CA ARG A 33 -8.26 -3.00 0.72
C ARG A 33 -7.40 -1.75 0.83
N PHE A 34 -6.16 -1.91 1.25
CA PHE A 34 -5.18 -0.83 1.36
C PHE A 34 -3.94 -1.18 0.55
N CYS A 35 -3.25 -0.19 0.00
CA CYS A 35 -1.92 -0.35 -0.58
C CYS A 35 -0.88 0.28 0.36
N ALA A 36 0.24 -0.40 0.52
CA ALA A 36 1.40 0.07 1.26
C ALA A 36 2.52 0.38 0.27
N ILE A 37 2.84 1.67 0.15
CA ILE A 37 3.75 2.20 -0.86
C ILE A 37 4.89 2.93 -0.14
N PRO A 38 6.15 2.51 -0.32
CA PRO A 38 7.29 3.26 0.18
C PRO A 38 7.42 4.59 -0.60
N LEU A 39 7.33 5.71 0.11
CA LEU A 39 7.52 7.07 -0.40
C LEU A 39 8.58 7.78 0.44
N SER A 40 9.78 7.95 -0.13
CA SER A 40 10.93 8.65 0.49
C SER A 40 11.24 8.14 1.91
N ASP A 41 10.74 8.81 2.95
CA ASP A 41 10.99 8.57 4.36
C ASP A 41 9.82 7.90 5.09
N SER A 42 8.80 7.43 4.37
CA SER A 42 7.63 6.79 4.97
C SER A 42 7.04 5.68 4.08
N ILE A 43 6.32 4.76 4.70
CA ILE A 43 5.41 3.86 4.01
C ILE A 43 4.03 4.51 4.05
N ASN A 44 3.57 4.98 2.90
CA ASN A 44 2.24 5.54 2.72
C ASN A 44 1.24 4.40 2.60
N ILE A 45 0.20 4.43 3.44
CA ILE A 45 -0.93 3.54 3.35
C ILE A 45 -2.11 4.31 2.78
N SER A 46 -2.65 3.84 1.65
CA SER A 46 -3.81 4.44 0.99
C SER A 46 -4.90 3.40 0.72
N GLU A 47 -6.16 3.83 0.65
CA GLU A 47 -7.26 2.92 0.30
C GLU A 47 -7.25 2.64 -1.22
N VAL A 48 -7.34 1.37 -1.58
CA VAL A 48 -7.03 0.89 -2.94
C VAL A 48 -7.99 1.43 -4.00
N THR A 49 -9.27 1.62 -3.68
CA THR A 49 -10.29 1.98 -4.69
C THR A 49 -10.45 3.49 -4.91
N SER A 50 -9.96 4.30 -3.98
CA SER A 50 -10.01 5.76 -4.05
C SER A 50 -8.64 6.41 -4.15
N GLY A 51 -7.55 5.67 -3.90
CA GLY A 51 -6.19 6.21 -3.83
C GLY A 51 -5.98 7.22 -2.71
N ILE A 52 -6.95 7.37 -1.79
CA ILE A 52 -6.89 8.36 -0.72
C ILE A 52 -6.04 7.84 0.43
N HIS A 53 -5.14 8.70 0.87
CA HIS A 53 -4.29 8.48 2.02
C HIS A 53 -5.08 8.12 3.29
N ALA A 54 -4.62 7.08 3.98
CA ALA A 54 -5.14 6.63 5.26
C ALA A 54 -4.18 7.00 6.41
N ILE A 55 -2.95 6.49 6.36
CA ILE A 55 -1.90 6.74 7.36
C ILE A 55 -0.51 6.68 6.71
N SER A 56 0.48 7.34 7.32
CA SER A 56 1.90 7.17 6.98
C SER A 56 2.64 6.51 8.14
N ILE A 57 3.52 5.57 7.82
CA ILE A 57 4.43 4.95 8.78
C ILE A 57 5.84 5.48 8.51
N PRO A 58 6.44 6.28 9.39
CA PRO A 58 7.81 6.75 9.20
C PRO A 58 8.80 5.59 9.09
N ILE A 59 9.71 5.67 8.11
CA ILE A 59 10.83 4.74 7.95
C ILE A 59 11.97 5.28 8.82
N ASP A 60 11.98 4.84 10.08
CA ASP A 60 13.16 5.02 10.94
C ASP A 60 14.17 3.88 10.70
N SER A 61 15.32 3.94 11.38
CA SER A 61 16.37 2.92 11.25
C SER A 61 15.89 1.50 11.61
N ARG A 62 14.87 1.37 12.47
CA ARG A 62 14.32 0.07 12.87
C ARG A 62 13.44 -0.50 11.77
N ILE A 63 12.61 0.34 11.14
CA ILE A 63 11.80 -0.06 9.99
C ILE A 63 12.71 -0.42 8.82
N LEU A 64 13.72 0.40 8.54
CA LEU A 64 14.69 0.11 7.48
C LEU A 64 15.36 -1.25 7.65
N MET A 65 15.84 -1.57 8.86
CA MET A 65 16.40 -2.89 9.16
C MET A 65 15.34 -3.99 9.06
N ALA A 66 14.12 -3.75 9.53
CA ALA A 66 13.01 -4.70 9.50
C ALA A 66 12.36 -4.89 8.12
N THR A 67 12.83 -4.20 7.08
CA THR A 67 12.40 -4.41 5.69
C THR A 67 13.56 -4.84 4.78
N SER A 68 14.64 -5.40 5.36
CA SER A 68 15.85 -5.79 4.61
C SER A 68 15.63 -7.02 3.72
N THR A 69 14.59 -7.82 3.98
CA THR A 69 14.23 -9.02 3.19
C THR A 69 12.75 -8.96 2.80
N LYS A 70 12.36 -9.76 1.80
CA LYS A 70 10.95 -9.89 1.40
C LYS A 70 10.10 -10.38 2.57
N GLU A 71 10.54 -11.44 3.26
CA GLU A 71 9.82 -12.03 4.39
C GLU A 71 9.69 -11.04 5.56
N ASP A 72 10.75 -10.30 5.87
CA ASP A 72 10.71 -9.26 6.92
C ASP A 72 9.77 -8.12 6.54
N THR A 73 9.79 -7.70 5.28
CA THR A 73 8.86 -6.70 4.76
C THR A 73 7.41 -7.17 4.92
N MET A 74 7.10 -8.43 4.56
CA MET A 74 5.75 -8.98 4.75
C MET A 74 5.34 -8.99 6.22
N ARG A 75 6.26 -9.27 7.15
CA ARG A 75 5.99 -9.18 8.60
C ARG A 75 5.70 -7.74 9.05
N VAL A 76 6.44 -6.75 8.55
CA VAL A 76 6.20 -5.33 8.84
C VAL A 76 4.83 -4.90 8.33
N LEU A 77 4.48 -5.27 7.10
CA LEU A 77 3.18 -4.94 6.50
C LEU A 77 2.02 -5.64 7.21
N ALA A 78 2.20 -6.88 7.67
CA ALA A 78 1.19 -7.55 8.50
C ALA A 78 0.93 -6.80 9.82
N LYS A 79 1.99 -6.29 10.47
CA LYS A 79 1.87 -5.43 11.66
C LYS A 79 1.17 -4.09 11.34
N ALA A 80 1.46 -3.49 10.19
CA ALA A 80 0.73 -2.32 9.72
C ALA A 80 -0.77 -2.63 9.55
N GLY A 81 -1.10 -3.80 9.00
CA GLY A 81 -2.46 -4.31 8.91
C GLY A 81 -3.16 -4.46 10.27
N GLU A 82 -2.44 -4.86 11.32
CA GLU A 82 -2.99 -4.87 12.69
C GLU A 82 -3.30 -3.47 13.21
N GLY A 83 -2.41 -2.51 12.93
CA GLY A 83 -2.62 -1.10 13.26
C GLY A 83 -3.88 -0.56 12.58
N LEU A 84 -4.02 -0.81 11.28
CA LEU A 84 -5.22 -0.48 10.51
C LEU A 84 -6.46 -1.12 11.11
N ARG A 85 -6.45 -2.43 11.38
CA ARG A 85 -7.58 -3.13 12.01
C ARG A 85 -8.07 -2.40 13.26
N ARG A 86 -7.17 -2.03 14.16
CA ARG A 86 -7.53 -1.31 15.40
C ARG A 86 -8.15 0.07 15.14
N ILE A 87 -7.71 0.77 14.10
CA ILE A 87 -8.29 2.06 13.68
C ILE A 87 -9.70 1.84 13.11
N LEU A 88 -9.84 0.87 12.20
CA LEU A 88 -11.11 0.55 11.54
C LEU A 88 -12.17 0.06 12.52
N GLU A 89 -11.80 -0.78 13.49
CA GLU A 89 -12.71 -1.30 14.52
C GLU A 89 -13.25 -0.19 15.44
N ARG A 90 -12.59 0.98 15.51
CA ARG A 90 -13.05 2.14 16.29
C ARG A 90 -13.96 3.08 15.49
N GLN A 91 -14.11 2.87 14.18
CA GLN A 91 -14.92 3.73 13.32
C GLN A 91 -16.29 3.09 13.06
N SER A 92 -17.35 3.75 13.53
CA SER A 92 -18.73 3.27 13.38
C SER A 92 -19.30 3.48 11.97
N ASN A 93 -18.76 4.41 11.18
CA ASN A 93 -19.26 4.82 9.86
C ASN A 93 -18.23 4.65 8.73
N LEU A 94 -17.36 3.64 8.87
CA LEU A 94 -16.25 3.41 7.94
C LEU A 94 -16.72 3.21 6.49
N ASP A 95 -17.77 2.43 6.27
CA ASP A 95 -18.32 2.16 4.93
C ASP A 95 -18.81 3.44 4.24
N GLU A 96 -19.54 4.29 4.96
CA GLU A 96 -20.02 5.58 4.43
C GLU A 96 -18.87 6.54 4.14
N SER A 97 -17.88 6.57 5.04
CA SER A 97 -16.67 7.39 4.88
C SER A 97 -15.89 6.99 3.63
N LEU A 98 -15.71 5.68 3.40
CA LEU A 98 -15.02 5.16 2.22
C LEU A 98 -15.81 5.40 0.93
N ALA A 99 -17.13 5.18 0.94
CA ALA A 99 -17.98 5.47 -0.21
C ALA A 99 -17.91 6.95 -0.60
N LYS A 100 -17.93 7.85 0.39
CA LYS A 100 -17.78 9.30 0.17
C LYS A 100 -16.40 9.64 -0.41
N LYS A 101 -15.33 9.08 0.15
CA LYS A 101 -13.95 9.26 -0.34
C LYS A 101 -13.80 8.80 -1.78
N LYS A 102 -14.31 7.62 -2.12
CA LYS A 102 -14.32 7.09 -3.49
C LYS A 102 -15.07 8.00 -4.46
N LYS A 103 -16.24 8.50 -4.05
CA LYS A 103 -17.02 9.45 -4.86
C LYS A 103 -16.24 10.74 -5.12
N ILE A 104 -15.61 11.31 -4.10
CA ILE A 104 -14.80 12.54 -4.24
C ILE A 104 -13.62 12.31 -5.19
N ALA A 105 -12.91 11.18 -5.06
CA ALA A 105 -11.80 10.84 -5.94
C ALA A 105 -12.25 10.71 -7.40
N PHE A 106 -13.38 10.03 -7.63
CA PHE A 106 -13.97 9.89 -8.97
C PHE A 106 -14.43 11.23 -9.56
N GLU A 107 -15.10 12.08 -8.78
CA GLU A 107 -15.53 13.40 -9.24
C GLU A 107 -14.34 14.31 -9.62
N ARG A 108 -13.20 14.15 -8.94
CA ARG A 108 -12.00 14.95 -9.20
C ARG A 108 -11.14 14.41 -10.34
N LEU A 109 -10.92 13.09 -10.38
CA LEU A 109 -9.90 12.45 -11.22
C LEU A 109 -10.47 11.52 -12.29
N GLY A 110 -11.79 11.27 -12.27
CA GLY A 110 -12.43 10.32 -13.16
C GLY A 110 -12.19 8.87 -12.75
N GLU A 111 -12.25 7.97 -13.74
CA GLU A 111 -12.04 6.54 -13.53
C GLU A 111 -10.59 6.25 -13.15
N MET A 112 -10.41 5.48 -12.08
CA MET A 112 -9.08 5.05 -11.63
C MET A 112 -8.55 3.96 -12.58
N PRO A 113 -7.30 4.03 -13.03
CA PRO A 113 -6.73 2.97 -13.86
C PRO A 113 -6.69 1.61 -13.13
N PRO A 114 -6.65 0.49 -13.87
CA PRO A 114 -6.66 -0.85 -13.29
C PRO A 114 -5.35 -1.14 -12.54
N ILE A 115 -5.47 -1.90 -11.46
CA ILE A 115 -4.32 -2.41 -10.68
C ILE A 115 -3.74 -3.61 -11.40
N GLU A 116 -2.43 -3.61 -11.53
CA GLU A 116 -1.68 -4.63 -12.28
C GLU A 116 -0.57 -5.20 -11.39
N ASP A 117 -0.33 -6.50 -11.51
CA ASP A 117 0.84 -7.13 -10.89
C ASP A 117 2.11 -6.60 -11.59
N VAL A 118 3.09 -6.24 -10.78
CA VAL A 118 4.39 -5.77 -11.27
C VAL A 118 5.37 -6.92 -11.19
N ASP A 119 5.95 -7.28 -12.33
CA ASP A 119 7.08 -8.19 -12.34
C ASP A 119 8.25 -7.53 -11.57
N THR A 120 8.66 -8.16 -10.48
CA THR A 120 9.79 -7.74 -9.65
C THR A 120 10.99 -8.67 -9.80
N ASP A 121 10.90 -9.69 -10.65
CA ASP A 121 11.93 -10.72 -10.79
C ASP A 121 13.23 -10.14 -11.36
N TRP A 122 13.14 -9.04 -12.12
CA TRP A 122 14.30 -8.26 -12.60
C TRP A 122 15.10 -7.56 -11.50
N ILE A 123 14.52 -7.32 -10.31
CA ILE A 123 15.23 -6.70 -9.17
C ILE A 123 16.18 -7.71 -8.51
N THR A 124 15.83 -8.99 -8.60
CA THR A 124 16.62 -10.12 -8.09
C THR A 124 17.42 -10.84 -9.18
N ALA A 125 17.22 -10.48 -10.45
CA ALA A 125 18.07 -10.91 -11.53
C ALA A 125 19.50 -10.45 -11.20
N GLU A 126 20.37 -11.43 -10.96
CA GLU A 126 21.70 -11.28 -10.39
C GLU A 126 22.43 -10.06 -10.98
N ILE A 127 23.13 -9.31 -10.12
CA ILE A 127 24.30 -8.53 -10.50
C ILE A 127 25.36 -9.56 -10.93
N SER A 128 25.12 -10.16 -12.08
CA SER A 128 25.91 -11.20 -12.70
C SER A 128 26.88 -10.51 -13.63
N ASP A 129 28.14 -10.48 -13.18
CA ASP A 129 29.36 -10.18 -13.92
C ASP A 129 29.41 -8.88 -14.73
N VAL A 130 29.77 -7.78 -14.06
CA VAL A 130 30.68 -6.80 -14.66
C VAL A 130 31.89 -6.65 -13.74
N THR A 131 32.89 -7.50 -13.96
CA THR A 131 34.25 -7.27 -13.51
C THR A 131 34.76 -6.02 -14.24
N HIS A 132 34.99 -4.93 -13.50
CA HIS A 132 35.78 -3.78 -13.96
C HIS A 132 37.17 -3.85 -13.35
#